data_AF-A0A6P2EVH2-F1
#
_entry.id   AF-A0A6P2EVH2-F1
#
_cell.length_a   1.000
_cell.length_b   1.000
_cell.length_c   1.000
_cell.angle_alpha   90.00
_cell.angle_beta   90.00
_cell.angle_gamma   90.00
#
_symmetry.space_group_name_H-M   'P 1'
#
loop_
_entity.id
_entity.type
_entity.pdbx_description
1 polymer ?
#
loop_
_entity_poly.entity_id
_entity_poly.type
_entity_poly.pdbx_seq_one_letter_code
_entity_poly.pdbx_strand_id
1 'polypeptide(L)'
;MITTATIASTAPAQSVALHLTTPQCASWTGWEFLKQLISGGESGHKARPSHPDWHRVARDFAQAHGIAYMLKQIGEWAPGSGDFGQGRYRTAAVAQDGRVVDGGFDRAGYPAGATSADGWAMVHWAGRKAAGRLLDDREWNEVPS
;
A
#
# COMPACT_ATOMS: atom_id res chain seq x y z
N MET A 1 -2.60 -0.90 4.07
CA MET A 1 -2.64 0.40 3.36
C MET A 1 -3.80 1.23 3.91
N ILE A 2 -3.59 2.52 4.08
CA ILE A 2 -4.63 3.52 4.31
C ILE A 2 -4.77 4.32 3.03
N THR A 3 -5.99 4.42 2.49
CA THR A 3 -6.27 5.22 1.30
C THR A 3 -7.27 6.32 1.66
N THR A 4 -6.88 7.57 1.48
CA THR A 4 -7.77 8.71 1.66
C THR A 4 -8.16 9.24 0.28
N ALA A 5 -9.43 9.54 0.09
CA ALA A 5 -9.95 10.06 -1.16
C ALA A 5 -10.63 11.41 -0.93
N THR A 6 -10.35 12.37 -1.80
CA THR A 6 -10.97 13.71 -1.75
C THR A 6 -11.94 13.84 -2.90
N ILE A 7 -13.20 14.14 -2.57
CA ILE A 7 -14.31 14.20 -3.54
C ILE A 7 -14.52 15.62 -4.08
N ALA A 8 -15.10 15.73 -5.28
CA ALA A 8 -15.60 17.00 -5.79
C ALA A 8 -16.88 17.39 -5.03
N SER A 9 -16.81 18.40 -4.17
CA SER A 9 -18.01 19.05 -3.60
C SER A 9 -17.91 20.56 -3.83
N THR A 10 -19.03 21.21 -4.09
CA THR A 10 -19.17 22.67 -4.16
C THR A 10 -19.16 23.34 -2.78
N ALA A 11 -19.18 22.54 -1.70
CA ALA A 11 -18.93 22.94 -0.31
C ALA A 11 -17.44 22.69 0.03
N PRO A 12 -16.85 23.30 1.10
CA PRO A 12 -15.43 23.14 1.42
C PRO A 12 -15.01 21.67 1.39
N ALA A 13 -13.88 21.40 0.69
CA ALA A 13 -13.40 20.08 0.30
C ALA A 13 -13.63 19.00 1.37
N GLN A 14 -14.67 18.18 1.18
CA GLN A 14 -14.91 17.05 2.07
C GLN A 14 -13.89 15.97 1.73
N SER A 15 -12.98 15.72 2.66
CA SER A 15 -12.07 14.57 2.59
C SER A 15 -12.75 13.37 3.20
N VAL A 16 -12.93 12.29 2.43
CA VAL A 16 -13.42 11.02 2.97
C VAL A 16 -12.22 10.10 3.13
N ALA A 17 -11.82 9.87 4.38
CA ALA A 17 -10.82 8.85 4.68
C ALA A 17 -11.51 7.48 4.65
N LEU A 18 -11.25 6.70 3.60
CA LEU A 18 -11.77 5.33 3.53
C LEU A 18 -10.71 4.37 4.09
N HIS A 19 -10.98 3.78 5.24
CA HIS A 19 -10.09 2.78 5.79
C HIS A 19 -10.31 1.43 5.08
N LEU A 20 -9.73 1.27 3.89
CA LEU A 20 -9.74 0.01 3.16
C LEU A 20 -8.78 -0.99 3.82
N THR A 21 -9.30 -1.82 4.72
CA THR A 21 -8.52 -2.82 5.48
C THR A 21 -8.33 -4.15 4.74
N THR A 22 -8.85 -4.27 3.53
CA THR A 22 -8.73 -5.49 2.73
C THR A 22 -8.53 -5.07 1.28
N PRO A 23 -7.50 -5.57 0.58
CA PRO A 23 -7.31 -5.29 -0.82
C PRO A 23 -8.16 -6.32 -1.56
N GLN A 24 -9.43 -6.03 -1.70
CA GLN A 24 -9.82 -5.97 -3.10
C GLN A 24 -8.93 -4.84 -3.64
N CYS A 25 -8.31 -5.00 -4.82
CA CYS A 25 -8.30 -3.84 -5.70
C CYS A 25 -9.74 -3.34 -5.62
N ALA A 26 -10.04 -2.35 -4.77
CA ALA A 26 -11.31 -1.69 -4.78
C ALA A 26 -11.40 -1.33 -6.24
N SER A 27 -12.36 -1.93 -6.94
CA SER A 27 -12.50 -1.64 -8.35
C SER A 27 -12.71 -0.15 -8.38
N TRP A 28 -11.66 0.57 -8.75
CA TRP A 28 -11.68 2.02 -8.71
C TRP A 28 -12.62 2.53 -9.82
N THR A 29 -13.10 1.62 -10.68
CA THR A 29 -14.29 1.81 -11.51
C THR A 29 -15.42 2.43 -10.70
N GLY A 30 -15.92 3.57 -11.18
CA GLY A 30 -16.95 4.36 -10.51
C GLY A 30 -16.40 5.43 -9.56
N TRP A 31 -15.08 5.52 -9.35
CA TRP A 31 -14.41 6.53 -8.52
C TRP A 31 -13.74 7.63 -9.35
N GLU A 32 -14.08 7.76 -10.62
CA GLU A 32 -13.49 8.76 -11.54
C GLU A 32 -13.89 10.19 -11.16
N PHE A 33 -14.84 10.35 -10.24
CA PHE A 33 -15.28 11.64 -9.69
C PHE A 33 -14.30 12.25 -8.65
N LEU A 34 -13.26 11.52 -8.24
CA LEU A 34 -12.29 12.01 -7.28
C LEU A 34 -11.48 13.18 -7.82
N LYS A 35 -11.10 14.10 -6.94
CA LYS A 35 -10.15 15.18 -7.25
C LYS A 35 -8.73 14.82 -6.84
N GLN A 36 -8.59 14.02 -5.79
CA GLN A 36 -7.31 13.52 -5.33
C GLN A 36 -7.46 12.13 -4.74
N LEU A 37 -6.47 11.29 -5.03
CA LEU A 37 -6.28 10.01 -4.39
C LEU A 37 -4.97 10.04 -3.59
N ILE A 38 -5.07 9.79 -2.28
CA ILE A 38 -3.93 9.76 -1.38
C ILE A 38 -3.76 8.34 -0.87
N SER A 39 -2.60 7.73 -1.09
CA SER A 39 -2.29 6.43 -0.49
C SER A 39 -1.21 6.55 0.58
N GLY A 40 -1.17 5.62 1.52
CA GLY A 40 -0.07 5.51 2.47
C GLY A 40 -0.07 4.22 3.26
N GLY A 41 1.10 3.73 3.63
CA GLY A 41 1.21 2.63 4.58
C GLY A 41 1.14 3.12 6.03
N GLU A 42 1.00 2.15 6.93
CA GLU A 42 0.84 2.41 8.34
C GLU A 42 2.17 2.74 9.01
N SER A 43 2.12 3.59 10.04
CA SER A 43 3.26 3.97 10.86
C SER A 43 3.04 3.61 12.33
N GLY A 44 4.13 3.45 13.08
CA GLY A 44 4.15 3.11 14.50
C GLY A 44 4.36 1.62 14.77
N HIS A 45 4.58 1.27 16.04
CA HIS A 45 4.96 -0.08 16.50
C HIS A 45 3.99 -1.21 16.12
N LYS A 46 2.76 -0.88 15.72
CA LYS A 46 1.72 -1.82 15.31
C LYS A 46 1.35 -1.72 13.82
N ALA A 47 2.18 -1.03 13.02
CA ALA A 47 1.94 -0.87 11.60
C ALA A 47 1.78 -2.23 10.91
N ARG A 48 0.70 -2.38 10.16
CA ARG A 48 0.46 -3.58 9.34
C ARG A 48 1.34 -3.57 8.08
N PRO A 49 1.88 -4.74 7.68
CA PRO A 49 2.51 -4.91 6.37
C PRO A 49 1.60 -4.40 5.25
N SER A 50 2.19 -3.75 4.24
CA SER A 50 1.46 -3.31 3.04
C SER A 50 2.14 -3.87 1.81
N HIS A 51 1.34 -4.40 0.88
CA HIS A 51 1.86 -4.89 -0.39
C HIS A 51 2.36 -3.70 -1.23
N PRO A 52 3.55 -3.78 -1.84
CA PRO A 52 4.09 -2.68 -2.64
C PRO A 52 3.20 -2.26 -3.81
N ASP A 53 2.58 -3.24 -4.48
CA ASP A 53 1.78 -2.95 -5.68
C ASP A 53 0.48 -2.22 -5.38
N TRP A 54 -0.03 -2.24 -4.14
CA TRP A 54 -1.23 -1.49 -3.82
C TRP A 54 -1.05 0.01 -4.09
N HIS A 55 0.13 0.56 -3.79
CA HIS A 55 0.45 1.97 -4.08
C HIS A 55 0.55 2.24 -5.58
N ARG A 56 1.06 1.28 -6.35
CA ARG A 56 1.15 1.38 -7.82
C ARG A 56 -0.22 1.36 -8.46
N VAL A 57 -1.10 0.44 -8.04
CA VAL A 57 -2.48 0.36 -8.55
C VAL A 57 -3.25 1.66 -8.29
N ALA A 58 -3.11 2.24 -7.09
CA ALA A 58 -3.75 3.52 -6.77
C ALA A 58 -3.21 4.65 -7.67
N ARG A 59 -1.89 4.74 -7.82
CA ARG A 59 -1.26 5.70 -8.74
C ARG A 59 -1.77 5.52 -10.16
N ASP A 60 -1.73 4.30 -10.70
CA ASP A 60 -2.04 4.01 -12.09
C ASP A 60 -3.50 4.36 -12.41
N PHE A 61 -4.43 4.07 -11.48
CA PHE A 61 -5.80 4.54 -11.59
C PHE A 61 -5.88 6.07 -11.64
N ALA A 62 -5.23 6.75 -10.70
CA ALA A 62 -5.28 8.21 -10.65
C ALA A 62 -4.75 8.85 -11.95
N GLN A 63 -3.60 8.36 -12.44
CA GLN A 63 -3.00 8.82 -13.69
C GLN A 63 -3.89 8.56 -14.91
N ALA A 64 -4.54 7.39 -14.98
CA ALA A 64 -5.41 7.04 -16.09
C ALA A 64 -6.67 7.93 -16.19
N HIS A 65 -7.10 8.52 -15.07
CA HIS A 65 -8.32 9.31 -14.97
C HIS A 65 -8.08 10.81 -14.72
N GLY A 66 -6.83 11.27 -14.74
CA GLY A 66 -6.47 12.67 -14.49
C GLY A 66 -6.77 13.14 -13.05
N ILE A 67 -6.75 12.22 -12.09
CA ILE A 67 -6.92 12.49 -10.66
C ILE A 67 -5.55 12.78 -10.07
N ALA A 68 -5.42 13.83 -9.24
CA ALA A 68 -4.16 14.10 -8.56
C ALA A 68 -3.77 12.96 -7.61
N TYR A 69 -2.55 12.44 -7.72
CA TYR A 69 -2.05 11.39 -6.83
C TYR A 69 -1.00 11.87 -5.83
N MET A 70 -1.23 11.57 -4.55
CA MET A 70 -0.24 11.78 -3.49
C MET A 70 0.08 10.48 -2.75
N LEU A 71 1.35 10.11 -2.69
CA LEU A 71 1.84 9.12 -1.74
C LEU A 71 2.23 9.84 -0.45
N LYS A 72 1.46 9.63 0.62
CA LYS A 72 1.79 10.22 1.93
C LYS A 72 3.09 9.63 2.47
N GLN A 73 3.21 8.31 2.51
CA GLN A 73 4.41 7.57 2.92
C GLN A 73 4.20 6.07 2.67
N ILE A 74 5.30 5.31 2.54
CA ILE A 74 5.24 3.84 2.40
C ILE A 74 4.83 3.14 3.71
N GLY A 75 5.09 3.74 4.87
CA GLY A 75 4.81 3.16 6.19
C GLY A 75 6.06 2.59 6.86
N GLU A 76 5.93 1.62 7.77
CA GLU A 76 7.09 0.95 8.41
C GLU A 76 7.69 -0.19 7.58
N TRP A 77 6.94 -0.70 6.61
CA TRP A 77 7.27 -1.91 5.84
C TRP A 77 7.72 -1.55 4.43
N ALA A 78 8.90 -2.02 4.02
CA ALA A 78 9.46 -1.77 2.70
C ALA A 78 9.63 -3.09 1.92
N PRO A 79 9.63 -3.06 0.57
CA PRO A 79 9.82 -4.24 -0.26
C PRO A 79 11.16 -4.93 0.01
N GLY A 80 11.18 -6.26 -0.11
CA GLY A 80 12.36 -7.09 0.05
C GLY A 80 12.38 -7.88 1.35
N SER A 81 13.21 -8.93 1.37
CA SER A 81 13.32 -9.88 2.48
C SER A 81 14.17 -9.41 3.64
N GLY A 82 14.89 -8.29 3.54
CA GLY A 82 15.81 -7.77 4.56
C GLY A 82 17.05 -8.64 4.81
N ASP A 83 16.87 -9.95 5.00
CA ASP A 83 17.91 -10.92 5.34
C ASP A 83 17.59 -12.38 4.95
N PHE A 84 16.49 -12.65 4.24
CA PHE A 84 16.03 -14.00 3.88
C PHE A 84 15.81 -14.95 5.07
N GLY A 85 15.37 -14.44 6.22
CA GLY A 85 15.03 -15.28 7.38
C GLY A 85 16.19 -15.52 8.33
N GLN A 86 17.28 -14.75 8.22
CA GLN A 86 18.37 -14.77 9.21
C GLN A 86 18.00 -14.11 10.54
N GLY A 87 16.81 -13.51 10.66
CA GLY A 87 16.25 -12.97 11.91
C GLY A 87 16.81 -11.61 12.34
N ARG A 88 17.61 -10.96 11.50
CA ARG A 88 18.09 -9.58 11.65
C ARG A 88 16.98 -8.56 11.43
N TYR A 89 16.03 -8.85 10.54
CA TYR A 89 14.87 -8.00 10.29
C TYR A 89 13.58 -8.76 10.56
N ARG A 90 12.59 -8.04 11.09
CA ARG A 90 11.22 -8.53 11.07
C ARG A 90 10.73 -8.51 9.62
N THR A 91 10.28 -9.65 9.14
CA THR A 91 9.84 -9.85 7.75
C THR A 91 8.40 -10.34 7.70
N ALA A 92 7.76 -10.21 6.55
CA ALA A 92 6.45 -10.77 6.29
C ALA A 92 6.29 -10.99 4.78
N ALA A 93 5.54 -12.01 4.39
CA ALA A 93 4.97 -12.10 3.06
C ALA A 93 3.54 -11.56 3.07
N VAL A 94 3.22 -10.69 2.12
CA VAL A 94 1.88 -10.12 1.94
C VAL A 94 1.37 -10.60 0.61
N ALA A 95 0.19 -11.22 0.56
CA ALA A 95 -0.48 -11.55 -0.69
C ALA A 95 -1.18 -10.32 -1.27
N GLN A 96 -1.51 -10.37 -2.56
CA GLN A 96 -2.25 -9.30 -3.23
C GLN A 96 -3.60 -9.04 -2.56
N ASP A 97 -4.24 -10.09 -2.01
CA ASP A 97 -5.52 -10.05 -1.29
C ASP A 97 -5.41 -9.71 0.20
N GLY A 98 -4.21 -9.37 0.67
CA GLY A 98 -3.97 -8.87 2.02
C GLY A 98 -3.79 -9.95 3.08
N ARG A 99 -3.79 -11.23 2.71
CA ARG A 99 -3.25 -12.27 3.60
C ARG A 99 -1.80 -11.93 3.95
N VAL A 100 -1.43 -12.16 5.21
CA VAL A 100 -0.08 -11.91 5.73
C VAL A 100 0.44 -13.18 6.37
N VAL A 101 1.68 -13.53 6.02
CA VAL A 101 2.47 -14.58 6.69
C VAL A 101 3.64 -13.90 7.38
N ASP A 102 3.67 -13.91 8.71
CA ASP A 102 4.78 -13.37 9.49
C ASP A 102 6.05 -14.17 9.19
N GLY A 103 7.19 -13.48 9.05
CA GLY A 103 8.43 -14.02 8.52
C GLY A 103 8.40 -14.22 6.99
N GLY A 104 7.39 -14.93 6.48
CA GLY A 104 7.18 -15.14 5.04
C GLY A 104 8.19 -16.08 4.35
N PHE A 105 9.24 -16.53 5.04
CA PHE A 105 10.29 -17.40 4.50
C PHE A 105 10.04 -18.89 4.72
N ASP A 106 9.16 -19.27 5.66
CA ASP A 106 8.80 -20.66 5.91
C ASP A 106 7.54 -21.06 5.13
N ARG A 107 7.65 -22.07 4.27
CA ARG A 107 6.54 -22.63 3.50
C ARG A 107 5.40 -23.11 4.40
N ALA A 108 5.70 -23.64 5.58
CA ALA A 108 4.68 -24.14 6.51
C ALA A 108 3.82 -23.03 7.11
N GLY A 109 4.30 -21.78 7.09
CA GLY A 109 3.53 -20.61 7.55
C GLY A 109 2.44 -20.17 6.57
N TYR A 110 2.47 -20.64 5.32
CA TYR A 110 1.49 -20.25 4.30
C TYR A 110 0.19 -21.05 4.44
N PRO A 111 -0.98 -20.44 4.18
CA PRO A 111 -2.25 -21.14 4.14
C PRO A 111 -2.24 -22.31 3.14
N ALA A 112 -3.01 -23.36 3.43
CA ALA A 112 -3.24 -24.44 2.49
C ALA A 112 -3.80 -23.89 1.16
N GLY A 113 -3.24 -24.35 0.04
CA GLY A 113 -3.61 -23.86 -1.28
C GLY A 113 -2.98 -22.52 -1.68
N ALA A 114 -2.14 -21.90 -0.85
CA ALA A 114 -1.40 -20.72 -1.25
C ALA A 114 -0.45 -21.04 -2.42
N THR A 115 -0.48 -20.19 -3.45
CA THR A 115 0.30 -20.31 -4.68
C THR A 115 0.98 -19.00 -5.04
N SER A 116 1.91 -19.02 -6.00
CA SER A 116 2.50 -17.80 -6.54
C SER A 116 1.48 -16.89 -7.22
N ALA A 117 0.34 -17.42 -7.69
CA ALA A 117 -0.73 -16.63 -8.31
C ALA A 117 -1.45 -15.69 -7.33
N ASP A 118 -1.30 -15.92 -6.03
CA ASP A 118 -1.79 -15.00 -4.99
C ASP A 118 -1.01 -13.67 -4.96
N GLY A 119 0.09 -13.55 -5.72
CA GLY A 119 0.91 -12.34 -5.78
C GLY A 119 1.57 -12.05 -4.44
N TRP A 120 2.31 -13.00 -3.89
CA TRP A 120 3.02 -12.78 -2.62
C TRP A 120 4.25 -11.87 -2.81
N ALA A 121 4.31 -10.77 -2.08
CA ALA A 121 5.48 -9.92 -1.97
C ALA A 121 6.10 -10.03 -0.57
N MET A 122 7.42 -10.21 -0.53
CA MET A 122 8.17 -10.14 0.70
C MET A 122 8.43 -8.69 1.09
N VAL A 123 8.20 -8.37 2.35
CA VAL A 123 8.49 -7.06 2.95
C VAL A 123 9.24 -7.23 4.26
N HIS A 124 9.95 -6.18 4.66
CA HIS A 124 10.66 -6.14 5.94
C HIS A 124 10.38 -4.83 6.67
N TRP A 125 10.49 -4.87 7.99
CA TRP A 125 10.39 -3.71 8.86
C TRP A 125 11.64 -2.83 8.70
N ALA A 126 11.56 -1.86 7.80
CA ALA A 126 12.62 -0.89 7.57
C ALA A 126 12.54 0.28 8.57
N GLY A 127 11.34 0.57 9.07
CA GLY A 127 11.05 1.76 9.83
C GLY A 127 10.71 2.94 8.92
N ARG A 128 9.76 3.80 9.33
CA ARG A 128 9.20 4.88 8.52
C ARG A 128 10.23 5.79 7.85
N LYS A 129 11.31 6.13 8.56
CA LYS A 129 12.36 6.99 8.02
C LYS A 129 13.10 6.34 6.85
N ALA A 130 13.39 5.04 6.95
CA ALA A 130 14.13 4.31 5.92
C ALA A 130 13.21 3.90 4.76
N ALA A 131 11.97 3.52 5.04
CA ALA A 131 10.98 3.19 4.02
C ALA A 131 10.63 4.40 3.12
N GLY A 132 10.63 5.60 3.71
CA GLY A 132 10.53 6.86 2.95
C GLY A 132 9.19 7.08 2.26
N ARG A 133 9.23 7.88 1.19
CA ARG A 133 8.07 8.35 0.42
C ARG A 133 8.23 8.14 -1.10
N LEU A 134 9.18 7.29 -1.49
CA LEU A 134 9.43 6.99 -2.90
C LEU A 134 8.57 5.82 -3.35
N LEU A 135 7.97 5.97 -4.53
CA LEU A 135 7.34 4.89 -5.27
C LEU A 135 7.89 4.93 -6.69
N ASP A 136 8.61 3.86 -7.04
CA ASP A 136 9.37 3.74 -8.28
C ASP A 136 10.36 4.91 -8.45
N ASP A 137 11.19 5.11 -7.42
CA ASP A 137 12.27 6.12 -7.33
C ASP A 137 11.83 7.57 -7.47
N ARG A 138 10.52 7.83 -7.32
CA ARG A 138 9.93 9.15 -7.43
C ARG A 138 9.00 9.46 -6.27
N GLU A 139 8.97 10.73 -5.88
CA GLU A 139 7.91 11.26 -5.02
C GLU A 139 6.65 11.61 -5.81
N TRP A 140 5.50 11.27 -5.22
CA TRP A 140 4.17 11.56 -5.74
C TRP A 140 3.48 12.55 -4.80
N ASN A 141 3.42 13.82 -5.20
CA ASN A 141 2.99 14.96 -4.37
C ASN A 141 1.92 15.82 -5.07
N GLU A 142 1.14 15.25 -5.97
CA GLU A 142 0.17 16.02 -6.75
C GLU A 142 -0.99 16.48 -5.87
N VAL A 143 -1.47 17.69 -6.15
CA VAL A 143 -2.61 18.32 -5.50
C VAL A 143 -3.68 18.62 -6.56
N PRO A 144 -4.97 18.66 -6.19
CA PRO A 144 -6.01 19.09 -7.10
C PRO A 144 -5.72 20.47 -7.69
N SER A 145 -6.07 20.66 -8.95
CA SER A 145 -6.18 21.97 -9.61
C SER A 145 -7.37 22.78 -9.08
#